data_AF-A0A535EAR1-F1
#
_entry.id   AF-A0A535EAR1-F1
#
_cell.length_a   1.000
_cell.length_b   1.000
_cell.length_c   1.000
_cell.angle_alpha   90.00
_cell.angle_beta   90.00
_cell.angle_gamma   90.00
#
_symmetry.space_group_name_H-M   'P 1'
#
loop_
_entity.id
_entity.type
_entity.pdbx_description
1 polymer ?
#
loop_
_entity_poly.entity_id
_entity_poly.type
_entity_poly.pdbx_seq_one_letter_code
_entity_poly.pdbx_strand_id
1 'polypeptide(L)'
;SVTAFSMDAIPRITRAQPMDALSSQATVAGYKAVLLAAAALPKFFPMLTTAAGTIAPAKALVIGAGVAGLQAIATARRLGAVVEAFDTRPVVKEQVQSLGAKFLEIDLGESGAGAGGYAK
;
A
#
# COMPACT_ATOMS: atom_id res chain seq x y z
N SER A 1 31.91 14.74 24.46
CA SER A 1 31.68 13.94 23.24
C SER A 1 30.21 13.59 23.16
N VAL A 2 29.65 13.41 21.96
CA VAL A 2 28.26 13.00 21.75
C VAL A 2 28.27 11.67 21.01
N THR A 3 27.49 10.71 21.50
CA THR A 3 27.21 9.45 20.79
C THR A 3 25.80 9.54 20.24
N ALA A 4 25.62 9.29 18.95
CA ALA A 4 24.34 9.34 18.26
C ALA A 4 24.07 8.04 17.49
N PHE A 5 22.79 7.72 17.34
CA PHE A 5 22.31 6.57 16.58
C PHE A 5 21.31 7.06 15.52
N SER A 6 21.46 6.58 14.29
CA SER A 6 20.52 6.88 13.21
C SER A 6 19.41 5.84 13.17
N MET A 7 18.16 6.30 13.21
CA MET A 7 16.98 5.42 13.06
C MET A 7 16.81 4.91 11.62
N ASP A 8 17.38 5.60 10.63
CA ASP A 8 17.36 5.16 9.23
C ASP A 8 18.35 4.01 8.98
N ALA A 9 19.38 3.92 9.83
CA ALA A 9 20.45 2.91 9.72
C ALA A 9 20.11 1.59 10.45
N ILE A 10 18.91 1.45 11.01
CA ILE A 10 18.48 0.21 11.66
C ILE A 10 18.46 -0.93 10.62
N PRO A 11 19.16 -2.05 10.86
CA PRO A 11 19.20 -3.16 9.91
C PRO A 11 17.83 -3.83 9.79
N ARG A 12 17.42 -4.14 8.56
CA ARG A 12 16.14 -4.79 8.27
C ARG A 12 16.20 -6.31 8.50
N ILE A 13 16.27 -6.70 9.77
CA ILE A 13 16.32 -8.10 10.23
C ILE A 13 15.25 -8.35 11.29
N THR A 14 14.82 -9.61 11.46
CA THR A 14 13.68 -9.98 12.34
C THR A 14 13.78 -9.39 13.75
N ARG A 15 14.95 -9.49 14.40
CA ARG A 15 15.14 -8.96 15.77
C ARG A 15 15.04 -7.44 15.90
N ALA A 16 15.22 -6.70 14.82
CA ALA A 16 15.23 -5.24 14.79
C ALA A 16 13.90 -4.67 14.26
N GLN A 17 12.95 -5.50 13.82
CA GLN A 17 11.66 -5.05 13.31
C GLN A 17 10.90 -4.09 14.26
N PRO A 18 10.88 -4.30 15.60
CA PRO A 18 10.23 -3.36 16.51
C PRO A 18 10.87 -1.96 16.53
N MET A 19 12.10 -1.82 16.04
CA MET A 19 12.85 -0.55 15.99
C MET A 19 12.78 0.14 14.62
N ASP A 20 12.10 -0.46 13.63
CA ASP A 20 12.03 0.07 12.27
C ASP A 20 11.08 1.28 12.19
N ALA A 21 11.66 2.46 12.39
CA ALA A 21 10.96 3.73 12.27
C ALA A 21 10.45 3.98 10.84
N LEU A 22 11.18 3.52 9.80
CA LEU A 22 10.80 3.72 8.40
C LEU A 22 9.53 2.96 8.07
N SER A 23 9.41 1.70 8.50
CA SER A 23 8.19 0.90 8.33
C SER A 23 7.00 1.50 9.09
N SER A 24 7.26 2.05 10.29
CA SER A 24 6.23 2.74 11.08
C SER A 24 5.70 3.99 10.36
N GLN A 25 6.59 4.85 9.85
CA GLN A 25 6.20 6.04 9.09
C GLN A 25 5.53 5.69 7.76
N ALA A 26 6.02 4.66 7.06
CA ALA A 26 5.42 4.18 5.81
C ALA A 26 3.96 3.73 6.03
N THR A 27 3.68 3.07 7.15
CA THR A 27 2.31 2.68 7.53
C THR A 27 1.42 3.91 7.70
N VAL A 28 1.88 4.91 8.47
CA VAL A 28 1.11 6.16 8.66
C VAL A 28 0.88 6.87 7.32
N ALA A 29 1.91 6.94 6.48
CA ALA A 29 1.82 7.58 5.17
C ALA A 29 0.80 6.89 4.25
N GLY A 30 0.82 5.55 4.18
CA GLY A 30 -0.13 4.79 3.36
C GLY A 30 -1.60 5.00 3.79
N TYR A 31 -1.86 4.99 5.09
CA TYR A 31 -3.18 5.30 5.63
C TYR A 31 -3.61 6.74 5.31
N LYS A 32 -2.73 7.71 5.62
CA LYS A 32 -3.04 9.13 5.44
C LYS A 32 -3.25 9.51 3.97
N ALA A 33 -2.48 8.93 3.06
CA ALA A 33 -2.62 9.14 1.61
C ALA A 33 -4.04 8.83 1.13
N VAL A 34 -4.62 7.71 1.58
CA VAL A 34 -5.99 7.33 1.22
C VAL A 34 -7.02 8.28 1.82
N LEU A 35 -6.85 8.72 3.07
CA LEU A 35 -7.76 9.70 3.66
C LEU A 35 -7.76 11.04 2.93
N LEU A 36 -6.57 11.50 2.52
CA LEU A 36 -6.45 12.72 1.71
C LEU A 36 -7.13 12.53 0.35
N ALA A 37 -6.94 11.38 -0.29
CA ALA A 37 -7.64 11.06 -1.54
C ALA A 37 -9.17 11.03 -1.35
N ALA A 38 -9.67 10.46 -0.25
CA ALA A 38 -11.10 10.43 0.07
C ALA A 38 -11.69 11.82 0.33
N ALA A 39 -10.91 12.73 0.95
CA ALA A 39 -11.33 14.10 1.17
C ALA A 39 -11.34 14.94 -0.12
N ALA A 40 -10.43 14.66 -1.06
CA ALA A 40 -10.29 15.41 -2.30
C ALA A 40 -11.16 14.89 -3.46
N LEU A 41 -11.50 13.60 -3.46
CA LEU A 41 -12.28 12.98 -4.52
C LEU A 41 -13.76 13.39 -4.42
N PRO A 42 -14.39 13.98 -5.46
CA PRO A 42 -15.81 14.34 -5.45
C PRO A 42 -16.70 13.11 -5.70
N LYS A 43 -16.36 11.98 -5.08
CA LYS A 43 -17.03 10.69 -5.26
C LYS A 43 -16.84 9.84 -4.00
N PHE A 44 -17.91 9.17 -3.58
CA PHE A 44 -17.83 8.18 -2.51
C PHE A 44 -16.93 6.99 -2.90
N PHE A 45 -16.17 6.50 -1.93
CA PHE A 45 -15.39 5.27 -2.06
C PHE A 45 -16.27 4.02 -2.17
N PRO A 46 -17.26 3.80 -1.28
CA PRO A 46 -18.09 2.61 -1.35
C PRO A 46 -19.13 2.73 -2.48
N MET A 47 -19.66 1.57 -2.87
CA MET A 47 -20.93 1.53 -3.60
C MET A 47 -22.04 1.93 -2.64
N LEU A 48 -22.92 2.84 -3.08
CA LEU A 48 -24.09 3.23 -2.30
C LEU A 48 -25.33 3.07 -3.17
N THR A 49 -26.30 2.30 -2.67
CA THR A 49 -27.65 2.23 -3.25
C THR A 49 -28.56 3.08 -2.38
N THR A 50 -29.10 4.16 -2.94
CA THR A 50 -29.94 5.12 -2.23
C THR A 50 -31.28 5.29 -2.95
N ALA A 51 -32.22 6.02 -2.34
CA ALA A 51 -33.49 6.37 -3.00
C ALA A 51 -33.28 7.18 -4.30
N ALA A 52 -32.19 7.94 -4.41
CA ALA A 52 -31.85 8.72 -5.60
C ALA A 52 -31.15 7.89 -6.70
N GLY A 53 -30.91 6.60 -6.46
CA GLY A 53 -30.22 5.69 -7.37
C GLY A 53 -28.91 5.13 -6.79
N THR A 54 -28.16 4.45 -7.66
CA THR A 54 -26.93 3.74 -7.31
C THR A 54 -25.70 4.55 -7.70
N ILE A 55 -24.82 4.79 -6.72
CA ILE A 55 -23.50 5.39 -6.92
C ILE A 55 -22.48 4.25 -7.01
N ALA A 56 -21.82 4.13 -8.15
CA ALA A 56 -20.74 3.17 -8.34
C ALA A 56 -19.55 3.49 -7.41
N PRO A 57 -18.80 2.49 -6.91
CA PRO A 57 -17.67 2.71 -6.03
C PRO A 57 -16.53 3.48 -6.70
N ALA A 58 -15.63 4.06 -5.90
CA ALA A 58 -14.35 4.55 -6.40
C ALA A 58 -13.46 3.39 -6.85
N LYS A 59 -12.61 3.65 -7.85
CA LYS A 59 -11.56 2.73 -8.29
C LYS A 59 -10.21 3.35 -7.90
N ALA A 60 -9.39 2.60 -7.18
CA ALA A 60 -8.06 3.03 -6.78
C ALA A 60 -7.01 2.09 -7.37
N LEU A 61 -5.95 2.66 -7.92
CA LEU A 61 -4.75 1.93 -8.34
C LEU A 61 -3.61 2.27 -7.38
N VAL A 62 -2.99 1.25 -6.80
CA VAL A 62 -1.79 1.40 -5.95
C VAL A 62 -0.57 0.89 -6.69
N ILE A 63 0.42 1.76 -6.92
CA ILE A 63 1.69 1.40 -7.57
C ILE A 63 2.75 1.25 -6.49
N GLY A 64 3.29 0.04 -6.37
CA GLY A 64 4.18 -0.40 -5.29
C GLY A 64 3.41 -0.98 -4.11
N ALA A 65 3.75 -2.20 -3.72
CA ALA A 65 3.18 -2.95 -2.59
C ALA A 65 4.25 -3.22 -1.52
N GLY A 66 5.00 -2.18 -1.14
CA GLY A 66 5.74 -2.14 0.13
C GLY A 66 4.81 -1.82 1.31
N VAL A 67 5.37 -1.52 2.49
CA VAL A 67 4.58 -1.26 3.72
C VAL A 67 3.53 -0.16 3.51
N ALA A 68 3.91 0.97 2.91
CA ALA A 68 2.95 2.06 2.62
C ALA A 68 1.87 1.64 1.63
N GLY A 69 2.25 0.93 0.56
CA GLY A 69 1.32 0.47 -0.48
C GLY A 69 0.30 -0.52 0.06
N LEU A 70 0.75 -1.53 0.80
CA LEU A 70 -0.14 -2.51 1.44
C LEU A 70 -1.11 -1.82 2.43
N GLN A 71 -0.63 -0.84 3.20
CA GLN A 71 -1.50 -0.09 4.10
C GLN A 71 -2.51 0.80 3.35
N ALA A 72 -2.12 1.40 2.23
CA ALA A 72 -3.01 2.14 1.36
C ALA A 72 -4.09 1.23 0.75
N ILE A 73 -3.70 0.05 0.27
CA ILE A 73 -4.64 -0.97 -0.24
C ILE A 73 -5.66 -1.33 0.84
N ALA A 74 -5.19 -1.70 2.03
CA ALA A 74 -6.06 -2.10 3.13
C ALA A 74 -7.03 -0.97 3.53
N THR A 75 -6.55 0.27 3.57
CA THR A 75 -7.37 1.44 3.92
C THR A 75 -8.43 1.73 2.85
N ALA A 76 -8.05 1.74 1.57
CA ALA A 76 -8.99 1.99 0.48
C ALA A 76 -10.07 0.90 0.37
N ARG A 77 -9.68 -0.37 0.60
CA ARG A 77 -10.63 -1.50 0.67
C ARG A 77 -11.60 -1.36 1.84
N ARG A 78 -11.14 -0.97 3.03
CA ARG A 78 -12.02 -0.70 4.19
C ARG A 78 -13.02 0.43 3.93
N LEU A 79 -12.62 1.44 3.16
CA LEU A 79 -13.52 2.50 2.72
C LEU A 79 -14.49 2.07 1.60
N GLY A 80 -14.37 0.84 1.08
CA GLY A 80 -15.28 0.27 0.08
C GLY A 80 -14.90 0.50 -1.38
N ALA A 81 -13.69 0.99 -1.65
CA ALA A 81 -13.22 1.13 -3.03
C ALA A 81 -12.91 -0.22 -3.68
N VAL A 82 -13.02 -0.27 -5.01
CA VAL A 82 -12.42 -1.33 -5.81
C VAL A 82 -10.94 -0.99 -5.98
N VAL A 83 -10.05 -1.87 -5.54
CA VAL A 83 -8.61 -1.59 -5.55
C VAL A 83 -7.90 -2.58 -6.46
N GLU A 84 -7.10 -2.03 -7.36
CA GLU A 84 -6.10 -2.76 -8.11
C GLU A 84 -4.71 -2.32 -7.63
N ALA A 85 -3.73 -3.20 -7.68
CA ALA A 85 -2.37 -2.86 -7.30
C ALA A 85 -1.34 -3.52 -8.21
N PHE A 86 -0.23 -2.83 -8.44
CA PHE A 86 0.88 -3.29 -9.25
C PHE A 86 2.17 -3.19 -8.43
N ASP A 87 3.05 -4.19 -8.55
CA ASP A 87 4.42 -4.15 -8.06
C ASP A 87 5.29 -4.97 -9.01
N THR A 88 6.56 -4.59 -9.19
CA THR A 88 7.49 -5.32 -10.05
C THR A 88 7.91 -6.66 -9.45
N ARG A 89 7.73 -6.85 -8.14
CA ARG A 89 8.06 -8.08 -7.44
C ARG A 89 6.87 -9.04 -7.45
N PRO A 90 7.02 -10.28 -7.91
CA PRO A 90 5.91 -11.25 -7.90
C PRO A 90 5.54 -11.70 -6.47
N VAL A 91 6.47 -11.66 -5.51
CA VAL A 91 6.28 -12.17 -4.13
C VAL A 91 5.19 -11.44 -3.35
N VAL A 92 4.88 -10.19 -3.69
CA VAL A 92 3.86 -9.40 -2.98
C VAL A 92 2.45 -9.64 -3.52
N LYS A 93 2.29 -10.44 -4.59
CA LYS A 93 0.99 -10.77 -5.19
C LYS A 93 0.01 -11.35 -4.17
N GLU A 94 0.44 -12.35 -3.41
CA GLU A 94 -0.39 -13.00 -2.39
C GLU A 94 -0.78 -12.01 -1.28
N GLN A 95 0.14 -11.12 -0.88
CA GLN A 95 -0.13 -10.08 0.11
C GLN A 95 -1.22 -9.11 -0.38
N VAL A 96 -1.10 -8.62 -1.62
CA VAL A 96 -2.11 -7.76 -2.25
C VAL A 96 -3.48 -8.45 -2.31
N GLN A 97 -3.50 -9.71 -2.75
CA GLN A 97 -4.73 -10.49 -2.88
C GLN A 97 -5.38 -10.78 -1.52
N SER A 98 -4.58 -11.04 -0.47
CA SER A 98 -5.09 -11.25 0.90
C SER A 98 -5.81 -10.03 1.47
N LEU A 99 -5.47 -8.82 1.00
CA LEU A 99 -6.14 -7.57 1.35
C LEU A 99 -7.40 -7.32 0.49
N GLY A 100 -7.72 -8.21 -0.44
CA GLY A 100 -8.88 -8.14 -1.32
C GLY A 100 -8.73 -7.21 -2.52
N ALA A 101 -7.50 -6.85 -2.89
CA ALA A 101 -7.21 -6.11 -4.10
C ALA A 101 -6.80 -7.04 -5.26
N LYS A 102 -7.02 -6.59 -6.49
CA LYS A 102 -6.56 -7.31 -7.69
C LYS A 102 -5.11 -6.95 -7.98
N PHE A 103 -4.23 -7.95 -8.05
CA PHE A 103 -2.86 -7.74 -8.50
C PHE A 103 -2.83 -7.65 -10.03
N LEU A 104 -2.24 -6.59 -10.56
CA LEU A 104 -2.04 -6.39 -11.98
C LEU A 104 -0.72 -7.04 -12.39
N GLU A 105 -0.79 -7.98 -13.31
CA GLU A 105 0.38 -8.58 -13.94
C GLU A 105 0.67 -7.78 -15.21
N ILE A 106 1.83 -7.14 -15.26
CA ILE A 106 2.34 -6.45 -16.43
C ILE A 106 3.63 -7.16 -16.82
N ASP A 107 3.69 -7.65 -18.05
CA ASP A 107 4.92 -8.21 -18.60
C ASP A 107 5.91 -7.07 -18.89
N LEU A 108 6.89 -6.91 -18.00
CA LEU A 108 7.96 -5.91 -18.11
C LEU A 108 9.27 -6.53 -18.60
N GLY A 109 9.28 -7.80 -19.04
CA GLY A 109 10.46 -8.52 -19.50
C GLY A 109 11.36 -9.03 -18.36
N GLU A 110 12.05 -8.14 -17.63
CA GLU A 110 12.96 -8.54 -16.54
C GLU A 110 12.29 -8.46 -15.16
N SER A 111 12.50 -9.48 -14.31
CA SER A 111 12.01 -9.46 -12.93
C SER A 111 12.73 -8.39 -12.11
N GLY A 112 12.01 -7.35 -11.70
CA GLY A 112 12.56 -6.24 -10.90
C GLY A 112 12.86 -6.59 -9.43
N ALA A 113 13.11 -7.86 -9.10
CA ALA A 113 13.38 -8.31 -7.74
C ALA A 113 14.85 -8.07 -7.34
N GLY A 114 15.05 -7.34 -6.25
CA GLY A 114 16.32 -7.09 -5.57
C GLY A 114 16.49 -7.91 -4.29
N ALA A 115 17.61 -7.72 -3.60
CA ALA A 115 17.94 -8.47 -2.38
C ALA A 115 16.95 -8.17 -1.23
N GLY A 116 16.65 -9.18 -0.42
CA GLY A 116 15.78 -9.03 0.76
C GLY A 116 14.30 -8.78 0.45
N GLY A 117 13.85 -9.07 -0.78
CA GLY A 117 12.46 -8.90 -1.18
C GLY A 117 12.07 -7.48 -1.58
N TYR A 118 13.04 -6.57 -1.79
CA TYR A 118 12.81 -5.21 -2.32
C TYR A 118 12.96 -5.17 -3.84
N ALA A 119 12.47 -4.12 -4.49
CA ALA A 119 12.65 -3.95 -5.94
C ALA A 119 14.11 -3.54 -6.23
N LYS A 120 14.63 -3.91 -7.41
CA LYS A 120 15.90 -3.39 -7.95
C LYS A 120 15.76 -1.94 -8.41
#